data_AF-A0A1X7U3W3-F1
#
_entry.id   AF-A0A1X7U3W3-F1
#
_cell.length_a   1.000
_cell.length_b   1.000
_cell.length_c   1.000
_cell.angle_alpha   90.00
_cell.angle_beta   90.00
_cell.angle_gamma   90.00
#
_symmetry.space_group_name_H-M   'P 1'
#
loop_
_entity.id
_entity.type
_entity.pdbx_description
1 polymer ?
#
loop_
_entity_poly.entity_id
_entity_poly.type
_entity_poly.pdbx_seq_one_letter_code
_entity_poly.pdbx_strand_id
1 'polypeptide(L)'
;MADCTGYEHEPSLYLRVCCIISNLGQTVTIRGIGKTRYILCPKVQPKSCPQDNRDCKSLFETGSDISGVYTVNPDGGTPFQVYCDMETDGGGWTVFQRRQDGSVDFYRYWTDYENGFGNLTGEFWLGLSKIHRLTKEGSNTLRVDLGDFDNTQLMLTTLH
;
A
#
# COMPACT_ATOMS: atom_id res chain seq x y z
N MET A 1 -24.55 19.71 -0.84
CA MET A 1 -25.00 19.06 0.40
C MET A 1 -25.94 17.94 0.00
N ALA A 2 -25.54 16.68 0.13
CA ALA A 2 -26.47 15.57 -0.05
C ALA A 2 -27.04 15.23 1.33
N ASP A 3 -28.29 15.63 1.53
CA ASP A 3 -29.14 15.33 2.68
C ASP A 3 -29.62 13.88 2.56
N CYS A 4 -29.28 13.05 3.53
CA CYS A 4 -29.66 11.64 3.60
C CYS A 4 -30.79 11.50 4.63
N THR A 5 -32.02 11.69 4.18
CA THR A 5 -33.21 11.54 5.01
C THR A 5 -33.47 10.07 5.36
N GLY A 6 -33.66 9.79 6.66
CA GLY A 6 -34.70 8.85 7.08
C GLY A 6 -34.33 7.44 7.55
N TYR A 7 -33.07 7.14 7.87
CA TYR A 7 -32.76 5.92 8.64
C TYR A 7 -32.03 6.30 9.93
N GLU A 8 -32.61 5.94 11.07
CA GLU A 8 -31.93 5.94 12.38
C GLU A 8 -30.81 4.88 12.36
N HIS A 9 -29.69 5.21 11.70
CA HIS A 9 -28.53 4.35 11.61
C HIS A 9 -27.56 4.69 12.73
N GLU A 10 -27.37 3.75 13.65
CA GLU A 10 -26.32 3.82 14.66
C GLU A 10 -24.96 4.15 14.01
N PRO A 11 -24.30 5.25 14.42
CA PRO A 11 -22.98 5.63 13.93
C PRO A 11 -21.88 4.57 14.18
N SER A 12 -22.16 3.56 15.01
CA SER A 12 -21.23 2.56 15.50
C SER A 12 -20.80 1.51 14.46
N LEU A 13 -21.65 1.22 13.47
CA LEU A 13 -21.42 0.15 12.50
C LEU A 13 -20.49 0.58 11.35
N TYR A 14 -20.50 1.85 10.98
CA TYR A 14 -19.70 2.38 9.87
C TYR A 14 -18.19 2.42 10.19
N LEU A 15 -17.82 2.73 11.43
CA LEU A 15 -16.41 2.69 11.85
C LEU A 15 -15.82 1.28 11.88
N ARG A 16 -16.66 0.25 12.02
CA ARG A 16 -16.25 -1.16 12.04
C ARG A 16 -16.20 -1.81 10.66
N VAL A 17 -16.88 -1.23 9.68
CA VAL A 17 -16.90 -1.73 8.29
C VAL A 17 -16.44 -0.63 7.37
N CYS A 18 -15.13 -0.40 7.35
CA CYS A 18 -14.54 0.46 6.36
C CYS A 18 -14.54 -0.23 5.00
N CYS A 19 -15.36 0.29 4.10
CA CYS A 19 -15.37 -0.14 2.71
C CYS A 19 -14.12 0.43 2.02
N ILE A 20 -13.24 -0.47 1.59
CA ILE A 20 -12.11 -0.17 0.71
C ILE A 20 -12.60 0.21 -0.70
N ILE A 21 -11.76 0.87 -1.52
CA ILE A 21 -12.14 1.35 -2.87
C ILE A 21 -12.77 0.26 -3.73
N SER A 22 -12.23 -0.97 -3.66
CA SER A 22 -12.72 -2.11 -4.44
C SER A 22 -14.16 -2.52 -4.13
N ASN A 23 -14.70 -2.13 -2.97
CA ASN A 23 -16.05 -2.48 -2.53
C ASN A 23 -16.99 -1.26 -2.45
N LEU A 24 -16.58 -0.08 -2.94
CA LEU A 24 -17.44 1.10 -2.96
C LEU A 24 -18.69 0.85 -3.82
N GLY A 25 -19.85 1.25 -3.30
CA GLY A 25 -21.15 1.02 -3.95
C GLY A 25 -21.63 -0.43 -3.95
N GLN A 26 -20.88 -1.37 -3.34
CA GLN A 26 -21.28 -2.77 -3.20
C GLN A 26 -22.03 -3.03 -1.89
N THR A 27 -22.75 -4.15 -1.83
CA THR A 27 -23.41 -4.63 -0.60
C THR A 27 -22.66 -5.86 -0.07
N VAL A 28 -22.00 -5.74 1.07
CA VAL A 28 -21.28 -6.84 1.72
C VAL A 28 -22.24 -7.61 2.62
N THR A 29 -22.27 -8.94 2.49
CA THR A 29 -23.14 -9.81 3.29
C THR A 29 -22.35 -10.51 4.38
N ILE A 30 -22.66 -10.25 5.65
CA ILE A 30 -22.07 -10.98 6.78
C ILE A 30 -23.07 -12.03 7.27
N ARG A 31 -22.67 -13.30 7.20
CA ARG A 31 -23.44 -14.43 7.71
C ARG A 31 -23.00 -14.74 9.14
N GLY A 32 -23.78 -14.28 10.12
CA GLY A 32 -23.65 -14.69 11.52
C GLY A 32 -24.54 -15.90 11.85
N ILE A 33 -24.39 -16.43 13.07
CA ILE A 33 -25.21 -17.53 13.60
C ILE A 33 -26.68 -17.07 13.67
N GLY A 34 -27.45 -17.35 12.61
CA GLY A 34 -28.90 -17.09 12.54
C GLY A 34 -29.34 -15.68 12.09
N LYS A 35 -28.44 -14.77 11.73
CA LYS A 35 -28.82 -13.45 11.14
C LYS A 35 -27.88 -13.07 9.99
N THR A 36 -28.46 -12.81 8.82
CA THR A 36 -27.77 -12.20 7.68
C THR A 36 -27.80 -10.68 7.86
N ARG A 37 -26.64 -10.03 7.88
CA ARG A 37 -26.53 -8.56 7.88
C ARG A 37 -26.02 -8.10 6.53
N TYR A 38 -26.66 -7.07 5.98
CA TYR A 38 -26.22 -6.37 4.77
C TYR A 38 -25.52 -5.08 5.18
N ILE A 39 -24.31 -4.87 4.70
CA ILE A 39 -23.60 -3.61 4.87
C ILE A 39 -23.56 -2.92 3.52
N LEU A 40 -24.14 -1.72 3.47
CA LEU A 40 -24.13 -0.87 2.29
C LEU A 40 -22.85 -0.05 2.30
N CYS A 41 -21.96 -0.33 1.36
CA CYS A 41 -20.81 0.52 1.14
C CYS A 41 -21.24 1.79 0.42
N PRO A 42 -20.91 2.98 0.94
CA PRO A 42 -21.18 4.21 0.23
C PRO A 42 -20.40 4.23 -1.08
N LYS A 43 -20.91 4.97 -2.08
CA LYS A 43 -20.21 5.13 -3.37
C LYS A 43 -18.94 5.98 -3.28
N VAL A 44 -18.73 6.62 -2.12
CA VAL A 44 -17.59 7.50 -1.85
C VAL A 44 -16.97 7.05 -0.53
N GLN A 45 -15.64 6.93 -0.50
CA GLN A 45 -14.91 6.51 0.70
C GLN A 45 -15.13 7.53 1.84
N PRO A 46 -15.63 7.10 3.02
CA PRO A 46 -15.84 8.01 4.13
C PRO A 46 -14.49 8.54 4.65
N LYS A 47 -14.39 9.86 4.89
CA LYS A 47 -13.21 10.48 5.53
C LYS A 47 -12.93 9.97 6.95
N SER A 48 -13.87 9.23 7.55
CA SER A 48 -13.82 8.71 8.92
C SER A 48 -13.25 7.29 9.04
N CYS A 49 -12.79 6.69 7.94
CA CYS A 49 -12.14 5.38 8.01
C CYS A 49 -10.70 5.50 8.53
N PRO A 50 -10.25 4.61 9.43
CA PRO A 50 -8.83 4.52 9.77
C PRO A 50 -8.04 4.35 8.48
N GLN A 51 -7.04 5.21 8.27
CA GLN A 51 -6.16 5.11 7.10
C GLN A 51 -5.41 3.78 7.19
N ASP A 52 -5.75 2.85 6.30
CA ASP A 52 -4.97 1.63 6.11
C ASP A 52 -3.70 2.04 5.35
N ASN A 53 -2.60 2.12 6.08
CA ASN A 53 -1.29 2.47 5.54
C ASN A 53 -0.31 1.31 5.68
N ARG A 54 -0.79 0.06 5.59
CA ARG A 54 0.07 -1.12 5.74
C ARG A 54 1.12 -1.22 4.63
N ASP A 55 0.76 -0.85 3.42
CA ASP A 55 1.60 -0.88 2.22
C ASP A 55 1.13 0.16 1.20
N CYS A 56 1.84 0.24 0.06
CA CYS A 56 1.47 1.13 -1.03
C CYS A 56 0.14 0.77 -1.70
N LYS A 57 -0.28 -0.50 -1.65
CA LYS A 57 -1.56 -0.93 -2.24
C LYS A 57 -2.73 -0.39 -1.43
N SER A 58 -2.70 -0.51 -0.11
CA SER A 58 -3.70 0.09 0.77
C SER A 58 -3.77 1.61 0.59
N LEU A 59 -2.62 2.28 0.49
CA LEU A 59 -2.56 3.73 0.24
C LEU A 59 -3.15 4.12 -1.12
N PHE A 60 -2.90 3.33 -2.16
CA PHE A 60 -3.52 3.51 -3.47
C PHE A 60 -5.04 3.33 -3.40
N GLU A 61 -5.50 2.31 -2.66
CA GLU A 61 -6.90 2.06 -2.37
C GLU A 61 -7.56 3.05 -1.40
N THR A 62 -6.81 4.00 -0.82
CA THR A 62 -7.38 5.16 -0.10
C THR A 62 -7.34 6.45 -0.90
N GLY A 63 -6.93 6.37 -2.18
CA GLY A 63 -6.94 7.49 -3.12
C GLY A 63 -5.59 8.20 -3.27
N SER A 64 -4.49 7.61 -2.80
CA SER A 64 -3.14 8.12 -3.09
C SER A 64 -2.70 7.65 -4.48
N ASP A 65 -2.76 8.53 -5.47
CA ASP A 65 -2.54 8.20 -6.89
C ASP A 65 -1.24 8.78 -7.47
N ILE A 66 -0.40 9.41 -6.65
CA ILE A 66 0.86 10.03 -7.08
C ILE A 66 2.03 9.19 -6.61
N SER A 67 2.97 8.85 -7.50
CA SER A 67 4.19 8.14 -7.11
C SER A 67 5.08 8.99 -6.20
N GLY A 68 5.64 8.41 -5.15
CA GLY A 68 6.41 9.18 -4.17
C GLY A 68 6.79 8.42 -2.91
N VAL A 69 7.33 9.13 -1.92
CA VAL A 69 7.71 8.54 -0.63
C VAL A 69 6.53 8.61 0.33
N TYR A 70 6.13 7.47 0.86
CA TYR A 70 5.03 7.32 1.81
C TYR A 70 5.49 6.64 3.10
N THR A 71 4.79 6.90 4.19
CA THR A 71 5.01 6.22 5.48
C THR A 71 4.01 5.08 5.62
N VAL A 72 4.53 3.86 5.81
CA VAL A 72 3.75 2.63 5.97
C VAL A 72 3.96 1.99 7.33
N ASN A 73 2.96 1.24 7.80
CA ASN A 73 3.02 0.45 9.03
C ASN A 73 2.32 -0.91 8.86
N PRO A 74 3.00 -1.93 8.31
CA PRO A 74 2.37 -3.21 7.94
C PRO A 74 1.89 -4.04 9.14
N ASP A 75 2.59 -3.97 10.28
CA ASP A 75 2.39 -4.86 11.43
C ASP A 75 2.02 -4.12 12.72
N GLY A 76 1.68 -2.82 12.63
CA GLY A 76 1.37 -1.99 13.80
C GLY A 76 2.59 -1.65 14.67
N GLY A 77 3.80 -2.03 14.27
CA GLY A 77 5.06 -1.68 14.93
C GLY A 77 5.50 -0.25 14.62
N THR A 78 6.82 -0.07 14.47
CA THR A 78 7.40 1.23 14.10
C THR A 78 7.16 1.53 12.62
N PRO A 79 6.47 2.64 12.27
CA PRO A 79 6.29 3.03 10.87
C PRO A 79 7.61 3.35 10.18
N PHE A 80 7.68 3.14 8.87
CA PHE A 80 8.86 3.47 8.07
C PHE A 80 8.48 3.98 6.69
N GLN A 81 9.43 4.65 6.03
CA GLN A 81 9.22 5.21 4.69
C GLN A 81 9.55 4.19 3.59
N VAL A 82 8.74 4.20 2.53
CA VAL A 82 8.92 3.42 1.30
C VAL A 82 8.65 4.32 0.10
N TYR A 83 9.17 3.95 -1.06
CA TYR A 83 8.74 4.57 -2.31
C TYR A 83 7.58 3.78 -2.89
N CYS A 84 6.45 4.44 -3.12
CA CYS A 84 5.29 3.87 -3.78
C CYS A 84 5.25 4.31 -5.24
N ASP A 85 5.17 3.33 -6.14
CA ASP A 85 4.82 3.55 -7.53
C ASP A 85 3.30 3.35 -7.68
N MET A 86 2.60 4.46 -7.91
CA MET A 86 1.15 4.52 -8.00
C MET A 86 0.65 4.55 -9.45
N GLU A 87 1.56 4.56 -10.43
CA GLU A 87 1.23 4.83 -11.83
C GLU A 87 1.46 3.59 -12.72
N THR A 88 2.53 2.84 -12.47
CA THR A 88 2.91 1.70 -13.30
C THR A 88 1.96 0.51 -13.09
N ASP A 89 1.45 -0.06 -14.19
CA ASP A 89 0.72 -1.34 -14.20
C ASP A 89 -0.38 -1.45 -13.13
N GLY A 90 -1.21 -0.42 -13.05
CA GLY A 90 -2.35 -0.37 -12.11
C GLY A 90 -2.01 0.16 -10.71
N GLY A 91 -0.75 0.52 -10.43
CA GLY A 91 -0.35 1.25 -9.23
C GLY A 91 -0.41 0.46 -7.93
N GLY A 92 0.01 1.11 -6.84
CA GLY A 92 0.06 0.51 -5.51
C GLY A 92 1.26 -0.41 -5.29
N TRP A 93 2.34 -0.19 -6.01
CA TRP A 93 3.56 -0.99 -5.92
C TRP A 93 4.51 -0.42 -4.87
N THR A 94 4.97 -1.25 -3.95
CA THR A 94 6.01 -0.87 -2.99
C THR A 94 7.38 -1.17 -3.58
N VAL A 95 8.17 -0.14 -3.92
CA VAL A 95 9.53 -0.32 -4.44
C VAL A 95 10.49 -0.55 -3.27
N PHE A 96 11.18 -1.69 -3.27
CA PHE A 96 12.16 -2.02 -2.24
C PHE A 96 13.62 -1.99 -2.70
N GLN A 97 13.87 -1.96 -4.01
CA GLN A 97 15.18 -1.73 -4.59
C GLN A 97 15.05 -0.97 -5.91
N ARG A 98 15.92 0.04 -6.11
CA ARG A 98 16.05 0.78 -7.38
C ARG A 98 17.51 0.99 -7.79
N ARG A 99 17.85 0.69 -9.05
CA ARG A 99 19.10 1.06 -9.74
C ARG A 99 18.81 1.99 -10.93
N GLN A 100 19.64 3.02 -11.12
CA GLN A 100 19.45 4.01 -12.19
C GLN A 100 20.75 4.61 -12.75
N ASP A 101 21.73 4.93 -11.92
CA ASP A 101 22.87 5.79 -12.30
C ASP A 101 24.20 5.35 -11.65
N GLY A 102 24.20 4.35 -10.78
CA GLY A 102 25.38 3.91 -10.05
C GLY A 102 25.88 4.88 -8.97
N SER A 103 25.06 5.86 -8.56
CA SER A 103 25.39 6.83 -7.50
C SER A 103 25.52 6.20 -6.11
N VAL A 104 24.95 5.01 -5.89
CA VAL A 104 25.02 4.30 -4.62
C VAL A 104 25.80 3.01 -4.78
N ASP A 105 26.78 2.80 -3.89
CA ASP A 105 27.51 1.54 -3.80
C ASP A 105 26.64 0.43 -3.18
N PHE A 106 26.46 -0.66 -3.91
CA PHE A 106 25.74 -1.87 -3.46
C PHE A 106 26.69 -2.96 -2.97
N TYR A 107 28.01 -2.79 -3.06
CA TYR A 107 28.96 -3.71 -2.44
C TYR A 107 29.09 -3.42 -0.94
N ARG A 108 28.14 -3.98 -0.17
CA ARG A 108 27.94 -3.66 1.26
C ARG A 108 27.98 -4.90 2.15
N TYR A 109 28.13 -4.69 3.46
CA TYR A 109 28.09 -5.76 4.44
C TYR A 109 26.65 -6.17 4.78
N TRP A 110 26.49 -7.32 5.44
CA TRP A 110 25.19 -7.85 5.84
C TRP A 110 24.33 -6.83 6.61
N THR A 111 24.92 -6.13 7.58
CA THR A 111 24.21 -5.15 8.41
C THR A 111 23.60 -4.00 7.60
N ASP A 112 24.24 -3.60 6.50
CA ASP A 112 23.71 -2.58 5.60
C ASP A 112 22.49 -3.11 4.83
N TYR A 113 22.57 -4.35 4.34
CA TYR A 113 21.43 -5.02 3.68
C TYR A 113 20.27 -5.30 4.63
N GLU A 114 20.54 -5.55 5.91
CA GLU A 114 19.52 -5.72 6.93
C GLU A 114 18.76 -4.41 7.19
N ASN A 115 19.48 -3.30 7.37
CA ASN A 115 18.92 -1.99 7.73
C ASN A 115 18.38 -1.19 6.53
N GLY A 116 18.97 -1.39 5.34
CA GLY A 116 18.73 -0.57 4.16
C GLY A 116 19.74 0.56 3.99
N PHE A 117 19.91 1.01 2.75
CA PHE A 117 20.84 2.09 2.37
C PHE A 117 20.39 2.80 1.09
N GLY A 118 20.99 3.96 0.81
CA GLY A 118 20.68 4.79 -0.36
C GLY A 118 19.58 5.81 -0.11
N ASN A 119 18.94 6.28 -1.19
CA ASN A 119 17.90 7.31 -1.15
C ASN A 119 16.62 6.82 -1.83
N LEU A 120 15.49 6.88 -1.12
CA LEU A 120 14.17 6.47 -1.64
C LEU A 120 13.74 7.24 -2.89
N THR A 121 14.31 8.41 -3.20
CA THR A 121 14.09 9.14 -4.46
C THR A 121 15.21 8.97 -5.50
N GLY A 122 16.26 8.20 -5.19
CA GLY A 122 17.35 7.81 -6.10
C GLY A 122 17.58 6.30 -6.08
N GLU A 123 18.84 5.85 -6.06
CA GLU A 123 19.16 4.42 -5.86
C GLU A 123 19.08 4.02 -4.38
N PHE A 124 18.49 2.86 -4.10
CA PHE A 124 18.39 2.36 -2.73
C PHE A 124 18.15 0.86 -2.62
N TRP A 125 18.38 0.37 -1.41
CA TRP A 125 17.91 -0.90 -0.89
C TRP A 125 17.11 -0.63 0.40
N LEU A 126 15.85 -1.05 0.45
CA LEU A 126 14.94 -0.71 1.55
C LEU A 126 15.39 -1.29 2.90
N GLY A 127 16.00 -2.47 2.88
CA GLY A 127 16.44 -3.22 4.06
C GLY A 127 15.61 -4.49 4.28
N LEU A 128 16.30 -5.62 4.52
CA LEU A 128 15.68 -6.92 4.71
C LEU A 128 14.70 -6.94 5.88
N SER A 129 14.99 -6.22 6.97
CA SER A 129 14.10 -6.13 8.13
C SER A 129 12.74 -5.49 7.78
N LYS A 130 12.74 -4.50 6.87
CA LYS A 130 11.52 -3.84 6.39
C LYS A 130 10.80 -4.69 5.35
N ILE A 131 11.54 -5.29 4.41
CA ILE A 131 10.99 -6.20 3.39
C ILE A 131 10.31 -7.39 4.07
N HIS A 132 10.92 -7.97 5.10
CA HIS A 132 10.33 -9.06 5.88
C HIS A 132 9.01 -8.62 6.52
N ARG A 133 8.95 -7.41 7.10
CA ARG A 133 7.69 -6.88 7.67
C ARG A 133 6.58 -6.67 6.64
N LEU A 134 6.93 -6.25 5.42
CA LEU A 134 5.96 -6.09 4.31
C LEU A 134 5.47 -7.44 3.77
N THR A 135 6.34 -8.45 3.76
CA THR A 135 6.06 -9.76 3.12
C THR A 135 5.58 -10.85 4.08
N LYS A 136 5.56 -10.56 5.38
CA LYS A 136 5.22 -11.53 6.44
C LYS A 136 3.80 -12.06 6.33
N GLU A 137 2.86 -11.20 5.93
CA GLU A 137 1.43 -11.50 5.89
C GLU A 137 0.87 -11.20 4.50
N GLY A 138 -0.12 -11.97 4.07
CA GLY A 138 -0.76 -11.80 2.77
C GLY A 138 -0.05 -12.52 1.62
N SER A 139 -0.71 -12.50 0.46
CA SER A 139 -0.14 -12.96 -0.81
C SER A 139 0.52 -11.78 -1.49
N ASN A 140 1.82 -11.85 -1.70
CA ASN A 140 2.58 -10.78 -2.33
C ASN A 140 3.02 -11.19 -3.73
N THR A 141 2.92 -10.26 -4.68
CA THR A 141 3.43 -10.42 -6.05
C THR A 141 4.72 -9.65 -6.20
N LEU A 142 5.75 -10.32 -6.72
CA LEU A 142 7.02 -9.71 -7.05
C LEU A 142 7.04 -9.34 -8.53
N ARG A 143 7.36 -8.08 -8.82
CA ARG A 143 7.66 -7.62 -10.17
C ARG A 143 9.10 -7.12 -10.24
N VAL A 144 9.77 -7.44 -11.35
CA VAL A 144 11.13 -7.01 -11.66
C VAL A 144 11.10 -6.34 -13.02
N ASP A 145 11.27 -5.03 -13.02
CA ASP A 145 11.52 -4.27 -14.25
C ASP A 145 13.03 -4.30 -14.53
N LEU A 146 13.44 -4.43 -15.78
CA LEU A 146 14.86 -4.45 -16.19
C LEU A 146 15.04 -3.57 -17.40
N GLY A 147 16.22 -2.98 -17.52
CA GLY A 147 16.47 -2.06 -18.60
C GLY A 147 17.87 -1.93 -19.11
N ASP A 148 17.93 -1.53 -20.37
CA ASP A 148 19.17 -1.39 -21.14
C ASP A 148 19.58 0.09 -21.27
N PHE A 149 20.85 0.29 -21.62
CA PHE A 149 21.53 1.58 -21.75
C PHE A 149 20.88 2.50 -22.80
N ASP A 150 20.06 1.95 -23.70
CA ASP A 150 19.31 2.67 -24.73
C ASP A 150 17.90 3.12 -24.26
N ASN A 151 17.79 3.56 -23.00
CA ASN A 151 16.61 4.24 -22.44
C ASN A 151 15.36 3.38 -22.22
N THR A 152 15.47 2.16 -21.68
CA THR A 152 14.25 1.49 -21.19
C THR A 152 14.45 0.66 -19.93
N GLN A 153 14.12 1.29 -18.79
CA GLN A 153 13.56 0.75 -17.54
C GLN A 153 14.49 0.35 -16.38
N LEU A 154 14.53 1.25 -15.40
CA LEU A 154 15.17 1.10 -14.09
C LEU A 154 14.85 -0.25 -13.45
N MET A 155 15.84 -0.88 -12.82
CA MET A 155 15.58 -2.09 -12.05
C MET A 155 14.73 -1.76 -10.83
N LEU A 156 13.41 -1.86 -10.97
CA LEU A 156 12.46 -1.73 -9.88
C LEU A 156 12.10 -3.14 -9.42
N THR A 157 12.34 -3.41 -8.14
CA THR A 157 11.80 -4.60 -7.51
C THR A 157 10.65 -4.17 -6.63
N THR A 158 9.44 -4.57 -7.00
CA THR A 158 8.21 -4.10 -6.36
C THR A 158 7.40 -5.24 -5.76
N LEU A 159 6.68 -4.91 -4.69
CA LEU A 159 5.76 -5.79 -3.99
C LEU A 159 4.34 -5.22 -4.07
N HIS A 160 3.36 -6.09 -4.32
CA HIS A 160 1.92 -5.79 -4.33
C HIS A 160 1.12 -6.88 -3.64
#